data_AF-A0A097AXM4-F1
#
_entry.id   AF-A0A097AXM4-F1
#
_cell.length_a   1.000
_cell.length_b   1.000
_cell.length_c   1.000
_cell.angle_alpha   90.00
_cell.angle_beta   90.00
_cell.angle_gamma   90.00
#
_symmetry.space_group_name_H-M   'P 1'
#
loop_
_entity.id
_entity.type
_entity.pdbx_description
1 polymer ?
#
loop_
_entity_poly.entity_id
_entity_poly.type
_entity_poly.pdbx_seq_one_letter_code
_entity_poly.pdbx_strand_id
1 'polypeptide(L)'
;MSLNEVHISSLVVHVSPEHLTEIKSQIEAFSNAEIYGDSPEGKIVVVLETENQGFITDTIEAINNLPNVLSTVLVYHQIETELEEDESKNKNTGTQYSQTEGEV
;
A
#
# COMPACT_ATOMS: atom_id res chain seq x y z
N MET A 1 16.76 -16.24 -4.06
CA MET A 1 15.53 -16.19 -3.27
C MET A 1 14.90 -14.86 -3.65
N SER A 2 13.82 -14.88 -4.43
CA SER A 2 13.12 -13.65 -4.78
C SER A 2 12.36 -13.25 -3.53
N LEU A 3 12.76 -12.15 -2.89
CA LEU A 3 11.92 -11.53 -1.89
C LEU A 3 10.63 -11.15 -2.63
N ASN A 4 9.49 -11.62 -2.12
CA ASN A 4 8.20 -11.25 -2.66
C ASN A 4 7.89 -9.85 -2.11
N GLU A 5 8.19 -8.82 -2.89
CA GLU A 5 7.97 -7.42 -2.53
C GLU A 5 6.61 -6.99 -3.09
N VAL A 6 5.65 -6.72 -2.21
CA VAL A 6 4.33 -6.20 -2.58
C VAL A 6 4.32 -4.70 -2.34
N HIS A 7 4.03 -3.94 -3.37
CA HIS A 7 3.90 -2.50 -3.29
C HIS A 7 2.43 -2.11 -3.19
N ILE A 8 2.07 -1.45 -2.08
CA ILE A 8 0.73 -0.96 -1.81
C ILE A 8 0.76 0.56 -1.87
N SER A 9 0.00 1.14 -2.80
CA SER A 9 -0.01 2.57 -3.05
C SER A 9 -1.42 3.13 -2.96
N SER A 10 -1.61 4.23 -2.25
CA SER A 10 -2.88 4.98 -2.29
C SER A 10 -2.69 6.27 -3.07
N LEU A 11 -3.60 6.53 -4.00
CA LEU A 11 -3.64 7.75 -4.78
C LEU A 11 -5.03 8.36 -4.77
N VAL A 12 -5.05 9.69 -4.89
CA VAL A 12 -6.27 10.47 -5.07
C VAL A 12 -6.32 10.93 -6.52
N VAL A 13 -7.36 10.51 -7.22
CA VAL A 13 -7.67 10.92 -8.59
C VAL A 13 -8.71 12.02 -8.53
N HIS A 14 -8.40 13.15 -9.12
CA HIS A 14 -9.33 14.27 -9.29
C HIS A 14 -9.85 14.24 -10.72
N VAL A 15 -11.16 14.17 -10.87
CA VAL A 15 -11.87 14.08 -12.14
C VAL A 15 -12.98 15.11 -12.19
N SER A 16 -13.47 15.42 -13.38
CA SER A 16 -14.69 16.21 -13.52
C SER A 16 -15.88 15.48 -12.88
N PRO A 17 -16.66 16.11 -11.99
CA PRO A 17 -17.77 15.44 -11.28
C PRO A 17 -18.84 14.90 -12.23
N GLU A 18 -19.00 15.51 -13.41
CA GLU A 18 -19.91 15.04 -14.47
C GLU A 18 -19.52 13.66 -15.03
N HIS A 19 -18.24 13.29 -14.95
CA HIS A 19 -17.68 12.04 -15.48
C HIS A 19 -17.26 11.07 -14.38
N LEU A 20 -17.55 11.35 -13.11
CA LEU A 20 -17.09 10.55 -11.97
C LEU A 20 -17.44 9.06 -12.14
N THR A 21 -18.69 8.74 -12.46
CA THR A 21 -19.14 7.35 -12.64
C THR A 21 -18.43 6.65 -13.80
N GLU A 22 -18.18 7.35 -14.90
CA GLU A 22 -17.50 6.79 -16.07
C GLU A 22 -16.03 6.49 -15.76
N ILE A 23 -15.33 7.43 -15.10
CA ILE A 23 -13.93 7.21 -14.70
C ILE A 23 -13.83 6.13 -13.63
N LYS A 24 -14.79 6.08 -12.71
CA LYS A 24 -14.87 5.02 -11.69
C LYS A 24 -14.88 3.64 -12.35
N SER A 25 -15.76 3.41 -13.32
CA SER A 25 -15.81 2.13 -14.04
C SER A 25 -14.56 1.85 -14.87
N GLN A 26 -13.89 2.86 -15.41
CA GLN A 26 -12.60 2.68 -16.08
C GLN A 26 -11.49 2.28 -15.10
N ILE A 27 -11.45 2.89 -13.92
CA ILE A 27 -10.49 2.53 -12.85
C ILE A 27 -10.76 1.11 -12.34
N GLU A 28 -12.02 0.71 -12.15
CA GLU A 28 -12.40 -0.65 -11.75
C GLU A 28 -12.05 -1.72 -12.79
N ALA A 29 -11.76 -1.34 -14.04
CA ALA A 29 -11.30 -2.27 -15.07
C ALA A 29 -9.83 -2.68 -14.91
N PHE A 30 -9.05 -1.93 -14.12
CA PHE A 30 -7.66 -2.28 -13.82
C PHE A 30 -7.64 -3.35 -12.73
N SER A 31 -7.08 -4.52 -13.02
CA SER A 31 -7.06 -5.65 -12.07
C SER A 31 -6.24 -5.39 -10.81
N ASN A 32 -5.37 -4.39 -10.84
CA ASN A 32 -4.50 -3.97 -9.76
C ASN A 32 -4.97 -2.67 -9.08
N ALA A 33 -6.20 -2.19 -9.36
CA ALA A 33 -6.75 -0.97 -8.77
C ALA A 33 -8.09 -1.23 -8.07
N GLU A 34 -8.19 -0.73 -6.84
CA GLU A 34 -9.39 -0.83 -6.04
C GLU A 34 -9.84 0.55 -5.54
N ILE A 35 -11.13 0.84 -5.64
CA ILE A 35 -11.68 2.14 -5.25
C ILE A 35 -12.21 2.06 -3.82
N TYR A 36 -11.56 2.78 -2.91
CA TYR A 36 -11.93 2.82 -1.50
C TYR A 36 -12.98 3.88 -1.18
N GLY A 37 -13.11 4.91 -2.02
CA GLY A 37 -14.09 5.95 -1.83
C GLY A 37 -14.12 6.96 -2.96
N ASP A 38 -15.22 7.70 -3.03
CA ASP A 38 -15.39 8.83 -3.93
C ASP A 38 -16.08 9.99 -3.22
N SER A 39 -15.93 11.19 -3.78
CA SER A 39 -16.54 12.43 -3.29
C SER A 39 -17.31 13.09 -4.41
N PRO A 40 -18.49 13.68 -4.13
CA PRO A 40 -19.26 14.44 -5.11
C PRO A 40 -18.51 15.65 -5.70
N GLU A 41 -17.39 16.06 -5.08
CA GLU A 41 -16.48 17.07 -5.62
C GLU A 41 -15.62 16.57 -6.81
N GLY A 42 -15.71 15.29 -7.19
CA GLY A 42 -14.89 14.71 -8.25
C GLY A 42 -13.57 14.09 -7.76
N LYS A 43 -13.47 13.72 -6.47
CA LYS A 43 -12.28 13.03 -5.93
C LYS A 43 -12.55 11.55 -5.79
N ILE A 44 -11.61 10.71 -6.18
CA ILE A 44 -11.69 9.25 -6.07
C ILE A 44 -10.42 8.77 -5.36
N VAL A 45 -10.59 7.96 -4.33
CA VAL A 45 -9.50 7.32 -3.60
C VAL A 45 -9.32 5.93 -4.18
N VAL A 46 -8.13 5.68 -4.75
CA VAL A 46 -7.76 4.42 -5.37
C VAL A 46 -6.57 3.84 -4.63
N VAL A 47 -6.60 2.54 -4.41
CA VAL A 47 -5.49 1.76 -3.87
C VAL A 47 -5.00 0.81 -4.96
N LEU A 48 -3.69 0.80 -5.18
CA LEU A 48 -3.01 -0.09 -6.11
C LEU A 48 -2.18 -1.10 -5.34
N GLU A 49 -2.25 -2.36 -5.76
CA GLU A 49 -1.41 -3.46 -5.22
C GLU A 49 -0.69 -4.16 -6.37
N THR A 50 0.63 -4.31 -6.28
CA THR A 50 1.42 -5.02 -7.29
C THR A 50 2.76 -5.52 -6.76
N GLU A 51 3.25 -6.60 -7.33
CA GLU A 51 4.55 -7.22 -7.01
C GLU A 51 5.74 -6.49 -7.67
N ASN A 52 5.52 -5.40 -8.39
CA ASN A 52 6.60 -4.65 -9.04
C ASN A 52 6.34 -3.15 -9.08
N GLN A 53 7.31 -2.38 -8.59
CA GLN A 53 7.26 -0.92 -8.59
C GLN A 53 6.94 -0.32 -9.97
N GLY A 54 7.48 -0.89 -11.05
CA GLY A 54 7.26 -0.40 -12.41
C GLY A 54 5.78 -0.36 -12.79
N PHE A 55 5.01 -1.38 -12.42
CA PHE A 55 3.58 -1.43 -12.74
C PHE A 55 2.77 -0.35 -12.02
N ILE A 56 3.23 0.13 -10.85
CA ILE A 56 2.53 1.22 -10.15
C ILE A 56 2.59 2.50 -10.96
N THR A 57 3.80 2.90 -11.38
CA THR A 57 3.98 4.15 -12.12
C THR A 57 3.24 4.11 -13.45
N ASP A 58 3.33 3.00 -14.19
CA ASP A 58 2.55 2.80 -15.42
C ASP A 58 1.03 2.90 -15.18
N THR A 59 0.52 2.33 -14.09
CA THR A 59 -0.91 2.39 -13.75
C THR A 59 -1.32 3.82 -13.37
N ILE A 60 -0.50 4.54 -12.61
CA ILE A 60 -0.74 5.94 -12.26
C ILE A 60 -0.75 6.81 -13.52
N GLU A 61 0.21 6.64 -14.43
CA GLU A 61 0.24 7.35 -15.70
C GLU A 61 -0.95 6.99 -16.59
N ALA A 62 -1.35 5.72 -16.64
CA ALA A 62 -2.53 5.29 -17.38
C ALA A 62 -3.80 5.96 -16.84
N ILE A 63 -3.98 6.00 -15.52
CA ILE A 63 -5.10 6.69 -14.87
C ILE A 63 -5.02 8.20 -15.13
N ASN A 64 -3.84 8.81 -15.03
CA ASN A 64 -3.65 10.24 -15.28
C ASN A 64 -4.00 10.63 -16.73
N ASN A 65 -3.70 9.75 -17.69
CA ASN A 65 -4.00 9.96 -19.11
C ASN A 65 -5.46 9.65 -19.49
N LEU A 66 -6.30 9.17 -18.56
CA LEU A 66 -7.71 8.95 -18.85
C LEU A 66 -8.38 10.30 -19.20
N PRO A 67 -9.30 10.30 -20.17
CA PRO A 67 -10.07 11.51 -20.48
C PRO A 67 -10.85 11.96 -19.24
N ASN A 68 -10.96 13.26 -19.02
CA ASN A 68 -11.67 13.87 -17.88
C ASN A 68 -11.01 13.70 -16.50
N VAL A 69 -9.81 13.10 -16.43
CA VAL A 69 -8.95 13.17 -15.24
C VAL A 69 -8.22 14.51 -15.25
N LEU A 70 -8.35 15.25 -14.15
CA LEU A 70 -7.74 16.55 -13.95
C LEU A 70 -6.34 16.43 -13.32
N SER A 71 -6.20 15.50 -12.37
CA SER A 71 -4.94 15.26 -11.67
C SER A 71 -4.96 13.94 -10.92
N THR A 72 -3.80 13.32 -10.73
CA THR A 72 -3.60 12.14 -9.88
C THR A 72 -2.47 12.44 -8.90
N VAL A 73 -2.72 12.23 -7.61
CA VAL A 73 -1.74 12.50 -6.56
C VAL A 73 -1.54 11.24 -5.73
N LEU A 74 -0.31 10.72 -5.70
CA LEU A 74 0.09 9.65 -4.79
C LEU A 74 0.13 10.20 -3.36
N VAL A 75 -0.70 9.65 -2.47
CA VAL A 75 -0.78 10.07 -1.06
C VAL A 75 -0.05 9.12 -0.13
N TYR A 76 0.08 7.85 -0.53
CA TYR A 76 0.75 6.83 0.26
C TYR A 76 1.43 5.80 -0.63
N HIS A 77 2.58 5.30 -0.20
CA HIS A 77 3.28 4.19 -0.83
C HIS A 77 4.02 3.40 0.25
N GLN A 78 3.72 2.10 0.34
CA GLN A 78 4.37 1.15 1.22
C GLN A 78 4.86 -0.04 0.41
N ILE A 79 6.02 -0.56 0.79
CA ILE A 79 6.61 -1.77 0.23
C ILE A 79 6.58 -2.79 1.37
N GLU A 80 5.78 -3.82 1.21
CA GLU A 80 5.78 -5.00 2.07
C GLU A 80 6.69 -6.06 1.46
N THR A 81 7.86 -6.24 2.04
CA THR A 81 8.66 -7.45 1.86
C THR A 81 8.12 -8.49 2.83
N GLU A 82 7.81 -9.71 2.38
CA GLU A 82 7.67 -10.85 3.30
C GLU A 82 8.89 -10.84 4.23
N LEU A 83 8.65 -10.53 5.50
CA LEU A 83 9.68 -10.54 6.53
C LEU A 83 10.30 -11.94 6.49
N GLU A 84 11.57 -12.04 6.08
CA GLU A 84 12.42 -13.12 6.57
C GLU A 84 12.20 -13.15 8.09
N GLU A 85 11.75 -14.31 8.58
CA GLU A 85 11.55 -14.56 10.00
C GLU A 85 12.71 -13.94 10.76
N ASP A 86 12.45 -12.90 11.56
CA ASP A 86 13.49 -12.38 12.45
C ASP A 86 13.77 -13.47 13.49
N GLU A 87 14.75 -14.32 13.16
CA GLU A 87 15.34 -15.34 14.03
C GLU A 87 16.07 -14.73 15.23
N SER A 88 15.81 -13.48 15.61
CA SER A 88 16.21 -12.95 16.92
C SER A 88 15.18 -13.32 17.99
N LYS A 89 15.05 -14.63 18.26
CA LYS A 89 14.80 -15.10 19.62
C LYS A 89 15.99 -14.71 20.51
N ASN A 90 16.20 -13.44 20.78
CA ASN A 90 16.99 -13.06 21.95
C ASN A 90 16.08 -13.12 23.18
N LYS A 91 15.80 -14.34 23.64
CA LYS A 91 15.43 -14.56 25.04
C LYS A 91 16.66 -14.24 25.90
N ASN A 92 16.92 -12.97 26.14
CA ASN A 92 17.67 -12.54 27.31
C ASN A 92 16.69 -12.38 28.48
N THR A 93 15.92 -13.44 28.78
CA THR A 93 15.44 -13.62 30.15
C THR A 93 16.70 -13.79 30.99
N GLY A 94 17.20 -12.68 31.54
CA GLY A 94 18.27 -12.65 32.52
C GLY A 94 17.81 -13.35 33.79
N THR A 95 17.75 -14.68 33.77
CA THR A 95 17.78 -15.49 34.98
C THR A 95 19.25 -15.68 35.33
N GLN A 96 19.82 -14.74 36.09
CA GLN A 96 20.89 -15.09 37.01
C GLN A 96 20.27 -15.26 38.40
N TYR A 97 20.02 -16.53 38.69
CA TYR A 97 19.99 -17.14 40.01
C TYR A 97 20.74 -16.31 41.07
N SER A 98 20.02 -15.86 42.09
CA SER A 98 20.61 -15.56 43.38
C SER A 98 19.80 -16.31 44.44
N GLN A 99 20.08 -17.60 44.55
CA GLN A 99 19.91 -18.32 45.80
C GLN A 99 21.28 -18.78 46.26
N THR A 100 21.71 -18.24 47.39
CA THR A 100 22.44 -19.01 48.39
C THR A 100 22.05 -18.47 49.75
N GLU A 101 21.09 -19.17 50.36
CA GLU A 101 20.99 -19.26 51.81
C GLU A 101 22.25 -19.99 52.32
N GLY A 102 22.81 -19.55 53.45
CA GLY A 102 24.02 -20.11 54.02
C GLY A 102 24.38 -19.45 55.35
N GLU A 103 23.68 -19.89 56.40
CA GLU A 103 23.95 -19.72 57.82
C GLU A 103 25.43 -20.00 58.20
N VAL A 104 26.05 -19.10 58.97
CA VAL A 104 26.98 -19.37 60.09
C VAL A 104 26.92 -18.23 61.11
#